data_AF-A0A935CR50-F1
#
_entry.id   AF-A0A935CR50-F1
#
_cell.length_a   1.000
_cell.length_b   1.000
_cell.length_c   1.000
_cell.angle_alpha   90.00
_cell.angle_beta   90.00
_cell.angle_gamma   90.00
#
_symmetry.space_group_name_H-M   'P 1'
#
loop_
_entity.id
_entity.type
_entity.pdbx_description
1 polymer ?
#
loop_
_entity_poly.entity_id
_entity_poly.type
_entity_poly.pdbx_seq_one_letter_code
_entity_poly.pdbx_strand_id
1 'polypeptide(L)'
;MPAVRQALRDLYKDVDWRPSPYYAIIAVDGDSMGQRVTACLTEPAFAEDQHRALSLKLSAFAAHVRQIEKLCVNAAGQETPSFATLIYNGGDDVLALAPLSTAFDVARTLAGWFEQMTGGSCSAGISIAHHLFPLGRALQAARQAEKQAKRLRSATDETRKKAAVCIRVLKRSGEEYDVRSRWERRSTGWSFRSSRTAFPGQNAVHAAGL
;
A
#
# COMPACT_ATOMS: atom_id res chain seq x y z
N MET A 1 28.81 6.74 -25.14
CA MET A 1 28.71 5.87 -23.94
C MET A 1 29.63 6.28 -22.78
N PRO A 2 30.91 6.65 -22.96
CA PRO A 2 31.80 7.05 -21.85
C PRO A 2 31.36 8.32 -21.11
N ALA A 3 30.89 9.33 -21.85
CA ALA A 3 30.43 10.61 -21.29
C ALA A 3 29.23 10.44 -20.32
N VAL A 4 28.27 9.57 -20.64
CA VAL A 4 27.09 9.31 -19.79
C VAL A 4 27.49 8.62 -18.47
N ARG A 5 28.39 7.63 -18.53
CA ARG A 5 28.91 6.97 -17.32
C ARG A 5 29.74 7.91 -16.46
N GLN A 6 30.41 8.89 -17.07
CA GLN A 6 31.16 9.91 -16.35
C GLN A 6 30.20 10.87 -15.64
N ALA A 7 29.23 11.45 -16.36
CA ALA A 7 28.21 12.32 -15.79
C ALA A 7 27.45 11.66 -14.62
N LEU A 8 27.10 10.37 -14.74
CA LEU A 8 26.46 9.61 -13.66
C LEU A 8 27.38 9.45 -12.43
N ARG A 9 28.68 9.21 -12.64
CA ARG A 9 29.65 9.09 -11.54
C ARG A 9 29.86 10.42 -10.82
N ASP A 10 29.87 11.52 -11.56
CA ASP A 10 30.02 12.85 -10.99
C ASP A 10 28.76 13.22 -10.20
N LEU A 11 27.56 12.95 -10.74
CA LEU A 11 26.31 13.10 -10.00
C LEU A 11 26.32 12.30 -8.68
N TYR A 12 26.77 11.04 -8.69
CA TYR A 12 26.85 10.23 -7.47
C TYR A 12 27.83 10.78 -6.43
N LYS A 13 28.89 11.47 -6.85
CA LYS A 13 29.81 12.15 -5.94
C LYS A 13 29.15 13.40 -5.36
N ASP A 14 28.47 14.18 -6.19
CA ASP A 14 27.86 15.44 -5.78
C ASP A 14 26.71 15.23 -4.78
N VAL A 15 25.96 14.12 -4.91
CA VAL A 15 24.83 13.80 -4.02
C VAL A 15 25.19 12.83 -2.89
N ASP A 16 26.45 12.36 -2.82
CA ASP A 16 26.95 11.33 -1.90
C ASP A 16 25.99 10.14 -1.70
N TRP A 17 25.31 9.75 -2.78
CA TRP A 17 24.27 8.72 -2.74
C TRP A 17 24.16 8.00 -4.08
N ARG A 18 23.78 6.71 -4.00
CA ARG A 18 23.53 5.88 -5.19
C ARG A 18 22.13 5.26 -5.11
N PRO A 19 21.35 5.31 -6.21
CA PRO A 19 20.08 4.61 -6.29
C PRO A 19 20.25 3.12 -6.02
N SER A 20 19.32 2.56 -5.25
CA SER A 20 19.22 1.11 -5.13
C SER A 20 18.90 0.53 -6.51
N PRO A 21 19.62 -0.51 -6.95
CA PRO A 21 19.31 -1.16 -8.22
C PRO A 21 18.14 -2.15 -8.10
N TYR A 22 17.47 -2.17 -6.94
CA TYR A 22 16.29 -2.98 -6.68
C TYR A 22 15.03 -2.11 -6.76
N TYR A 23 13.93 -2.75 -7.12
CA TYR A 23 12.58 -2.18 -7.07
C TYR A 23 11.63 -3.17 -6.39
N ALA A 24 10.46 -2.69 -6.01
CA ALA A 24 9.40 -3.52 -5.45
C ALA A 24 8.18 -3.58 -6.39
N ILE A 25 7.57 -4.75 -6.46
CA ILE A 25 6.22 -4.94 -7.01
C ILE A 25 5.30 -5.26 -5.85
N ILE A 26 4.20 -4.52 -5.76
CA ILE A 26 3.20 -4.62 -4.69
C ILE A 26 1.92 -5.13 -5.32
N ALA A 27 1.46 -6.29 -4.87
CA ALA A 27 0.14 -6.83 -5.17
C ALA A 27 -0.71 -6.76 -3.90
N VAL A 28 -1.86 -6.10 -3.96
CA VAL A 28 -2.85 -6.03 -2.88
C VAL A 28 -4.13 -6.67 -3.39
N ASP A 29 -4.82 -7.43 -2.54
CA ASP A 29 -6.06 -8.11 -2.89
C ASP A 29 -6.99 -8.18 -1.66
N GLY A 30 -8.24 -7.78 -1.84
CA GLY A 30 -9.30 -7.82 -0.84
C GLY A 30 -9.51 -9.21 -0.25
N ASP A 31 -9.58 -9.28 1.07
CA ASP A 31 -9.77 -10.55 1.76
C ASP A 31 -11.24 -10.98 1.76
N SER A 32 -11.45 -12.25 1.43
CA SER A 32 -12.77 -12.90 1.46
C SER A 32 -13.84 -12.21 0.61
N MET A 33 -13.47 -11.57 -0.50
CA MET A 33 -14.40 -10.83 -1.36
C MET A 33 -15.59 -11.67 -1.84
N GLY A 34 -15.38 -12.94 -2.19
CA GLY A 34 -16.49 -13.85 -2.53
C GLY A 34 -17.49 -14.02 -1.38
N GLN A 35 -17.02 -14.16 -0.13
CA GLN A 35 -17.90 -14.27 1.04
C GLN A 35 -18.65 -12.95 1.30
N ARG A 36 -17.99 -11.80 1.07
CA ARG A 36 -18.62 -10.48 1.21
C ARG A 36 -19.74 -10.28 0.19
N VAL A 37 -19.54 -10.71 -1.05
CA VAL A 37 -20.58 -10.69 -2.08
C VAL A 37 -21.71 -11.65 -1.72
N THR A 38 -21.41 -12.87 -1.28
CA THR A 38 -22.44 -13.81 -0.80
C THR A 38 -23.23 -13.26 0.39
N ALA A 39 -22.58 -12.53 1.30
CA ALA A 39 -23.23 -11.90 2.45
C ALA A 39 -24.24 -10.82 2.02
N CYS A 40 -24.08 -10.19 0.87
CA CYS A 40 -25.10 -9.29 0.33
C CYS A 40 -26.38 -10.02 -0.08
N LEU A 41 -26.34 -11.34 -0.29
CA LEU A 41 -27.46 -12.13 -0.77
C LEU A 41 -28.26 -12.80 0.36
N THR A 42 -27.84 -12.65 1.62
CA THR A 42 -28.49 -13.34 2.76
C THR A 42 -29.88 -12.81 3.08
N GLU A 43 -30.16 -11.55 2.74
CA GLU A 43 -31.48 -10.93 2.89
C GLU A 43 -32.03 -10.57 1.50
N PRO A 44 -32.84 -11.45 0.86
CA PRO A 44 -33.27 -11.26 -0.52
C PRO A 44 -33.97 -9.92 -0.80
N ALA A 45 -34.71 -9.39 0.19
CA ALA A 45 -35.40 -8.12 0.08
C ALA A 45 -34.46 -6.91 -0.10
N PHE A 46 -33.22 -7.02 0.36
CA PHE A 46 -32.22 -5.94 0.31
C PHE A 46 -30.99 -6.31 -0.54
N ALA A 47 -31.02 -7.46 -1.21
CA ALA A 47 -29.83 -8.02 -1.82
C ALA A 47 -29.21 -7.11 -2.89
N GLU A 48 -30.04 -6.51 -3.73
CA GLU A 48 -29.61 -5.55 -4.74
C GLU A 48 -28.99 -4.30 -4.10
N ASP A 49 -29.64 -3.74 -3.08
CA ASP A 49 -29.17 -2.55 -2.36
C ASP A 49 -27.83 -2.79 -1.68
N GLN A 50 -27.68 -3.92 -1.00
CA GLN A 50 -26.44 -4.30 -0.31
C GLN A 50 -25.30 -4.55 -1.29
N HIS A 51 -25.58 -5.26 -2.39
CA HIS A 51 -24.59 -5.49 -3.44
C HIS A 51 -24.15 -4.17 -4.08
N ARG A 52 -25.10 -3.30 -4.43
CA ARG A 52 -24.84 -1.96 -4.98
C ARG A 52 -24.03 -1.12 -4.01
N ALA A 53 -24.36 -1.13 -2.71
CA ALA A 53 -23.59 -0.41 -1.70
C ALA A 53 -22.14 -0.91 -1.59
N LEU A 54 -21.89 -2.22 -1.70
CA LEU A 54 -20.54 -2.78 -1.74
C LEU A 54 -19.79 -2.32 -3.01
N SER A 55 -20.41 -2.43 -4.18
CA SER A 55 -19.81 -1.99 -5.46
C SER A 55 -19.45 -0.50 -5.46
N LEU A 56 -20.30 0.35 -4.86
CA LEU A 56 -20.03 1.78 -4.71
C LEU A 56 -18.83 2.05 -3.80
N LYS A 57 -18.69 1.31 -2.69
CA LYS A 57 -17.51 1.41 -1.81
C LYS A 57 -16.22 1.01 -2.52
N LEU A 58 -16.23 -0.09 -3.28
CA LEU A 58 -15.07 -0.52 -4.07
C LEU A 58 -14.72 0.48 -5.16
N SER A 59 -15.72 1.07 -5.82
CA SER A 59 -15.52 2.12 -6.83
C SER A 59 -14.92 3.39 -6.23
N ALA A 60 -15.39 3.79 -5.04
CA ALA A 60 -14.84 4.92 -4.31
C ALA A 60 -13.39 4.67 -3.87
N PHE A 61 -13.09 3.46 -3.38
CA PHE A 61 -11.72 3.04 -3.08
C PHE A 61 -10.84 3.10 -4.33
N ALA A 62 -11.27 2.51 -5.46
CA ALA A 62 -10.51 2.54 -6.71
C ALA A 62 -10.19 3.99 -7.15
N ALA A 63 -11.16 4.90 -7.03
CA ALA A 63 -10.94 6.31 -7.33
C ALA A 63 -9.89 6.94 -6.39
N HIS A 64 -9.94 6.60 -5.10
CA HIS A 64 -9.02 7.10 -4.09
C HIS A 64 -7.59 6.56 -4.22
N VAL A 65 -7.42 5.29 -4.64
CA VAL A 65 -6.12 4.64 -4.86
C VAL A 65 -5.21 5.43 -5.80
N ARG A 66 -5.75 6.24 -6.72
CA ARG A 66 -4.93 7.13 -7.59
C ARG A 66 -4.05 8.10 -6.82
N GLN A 67 -4.41 8.44 -5.58
CA GLN A 67 -3.58 9.29 -4.71
C GLN A 67 -2.26 8.62 -4.32
N ILE A 68 -2.19 7.28 -4.39
CA ILE A 68 -0.99 6.51 -4.02
C ILE A 68 0.21 6.80 -4.91
N GLU A 69 0.01 7.33 -6.13
CA GLU A 69 1.13 7.72 -7.00
C GLU A 69 1.85 8.99 -6.50
N LYS A 70 1.19 9.75 -5.62
CA LYS A 70 1.71 10.99 -5.05
C LYS A 70 2.22 10.79 -3.64
N LEU A 71 1.43 10.14 -2.78
CA LEU A 71 1.71 10.05 -1.35
C LEU A 71 1.41 8.68 -0.77
N CYS A 72 2.10 8.36 0.31
CA CYS A 72 1.79 7.27 1.22
C CYS A 72 1.97 7.74 2.67
N VAL A 73 1.54 6.95 3.63
CA VAL A 73 1.70 7.24 5.06
C VAL A 73 2.81 6.38 5.64
N ASN A 74 3.83 7.05 6.20
CA ASN A 74 4.99 6.38 6.80
C ASN A 74 4.67 5.79 8.20
N ALA A 75 5.65 5.09 8.78
CA ALA A 75 5.49 4.49 10.11
C ALA A 75 5.27 5.53 11.22
N ALA A 76 5.57 6.81 11.03
CA ALA A 76 5.23 7.88 11.98
C ALA A 76 3.79 8.41 11.79
N GLY A 77 3.05 7.94 10.78
CA GLY A 77 1.71 8.47 10.46
C GLY A 77 1.74 9.75 9.63
N GLN A 78 2.89 10.10 9.04
CA GLN A 78 3.05 11.30 8.22
C GLN A 78 2.88 10.97 6.74
N GLU A 79 2.26 11.87 6.00
CA GLU A 79 2.24 11.80 4.54
C GLU A 79 3.65 12.04 3.99
N THR A 80 4.11 11.13 3.14
CA THR A 80 5.41 11.20 2.46
C THR A 80 5.21 10.93 0.98
N PRO A 81 6.08 11.45 0.10
CA PRO A 81 6.05 11.09 -1.32
C PRO A 81 6.21 9.57 -1.49
N SER A 82 5.29 8.95 -2.22
CA SER A 82 5.31 7.50 -2.43
C SER A 82 6.28 7.08 -3.53
N PHE A 83 6.40 7.89 -4.58
CA PHE A 83 7.07 7.55 -5.83
C PHE A 83 6.57 6.23 -6.46
N ALA A 84 5.36 5.81 -6.13
CA ALA A 84 4.76 4.60 -6.67
C ALA A 84 4.19 4.86 -8.06
N THR A 85 4.21 3.84 -8.91
CA THR A 85 3.52 3.83 -10.20
C THR A 85 2.41 2.80 -10.15
N LEU A 86 1.17 3.25 -10.35
CA LEU A 86 0.01 2.37 -10.36
C LEU A 86 -0.07 1.66 -11.72
N ILE A 87 -0.08 0.33 -11.72
CA ILE A 87 -0.15 -0.47 -12.95
C ILE A 87 -1.57 -0.95 -13.20
N TYR A 88 -2.27 -1.37 -12.14
CA TYR A 88 -3.63 -1.86 -12.23
C TYR A 88 -4.38 -1.60 -10.91
N ASN A 89 -5.69 -1.39 -11.02
CA ASN A 89 -6.59 -1.04 -9.92
C ASN A 89 -8.03 -1.47 -10.27
N GLY A 90 -8.44 -2.63 -9.77
CA GLY A 90 -9.76 -3.24 -10.02
C GLY A 90 -10.81 -2.97 -8.94
N GLY A 91 -10.46 -2.22 -7.89
CA GLY A 91 -11.36 -1.84 -6.80
C GLY A 91 -11.29 -2.73 -5.56
N ASP A 92 -10.85 -3.97 -5.68
CA ASP A 92 -10.42 -4.81 -4.56
C ASP A 92 -8.98 -5.31 -4.73
N ASP A 93 -8.50 -5.41 -5.97
CA ASP A 93 -7.13 -5.76 -6.31
C ASP A 93 -6.33 -4.57 -6.89
N VAL A 94 -5.09 -4.41 -6.43
CA VAL A 94 -4.19 -3.31 -6.81
C VAL A 94 -2.81 -3.87 -7.13
N LEU A 95 -2.21 -3.38 -8.22
CA LEU A 95 -0.84 -3.67 -8.60
C LEU A 95 -0.06 -2.37 -8.78
N ALA A 96 1.06 -2.23 -8.08
CA ALA A 96 1.91 -1.05 -8.16
C ALA A 96 3.40 -1.42 -8.18
N LEU A 97 4.21 -0.55 -8.77
CA LEU A 97 5.67 -0.52 -8.63
C LEU A 97 6.06 0.57 -7.64
N ALA A 98 7.06 0.34 -6.81
CA ALA A 98 7.57 1.34 -5.88
C ALA A 98 9.06 1.18 -5.60
N PRO A 99 9.77 2.26 -5.21
CA PRO A 99 11.09 2.16 -4.59
C PRO A 99 11.06 1.34 -3.31
N LEU A 100 12.18 0.71 -2.95
CA LEU A 100 12.29 -0.10 -1.72
C LEU A 100 11.98 0.71 -0.46
N SER A 101 12.36 1.98 -0.44
CA SER A 101 12.18 2.88 0.71
C SER A 101 10.71 3.13 1.04
N THR A 102 9.82 3.07 0.06
CA THR A 102 8.39 3.40 0.23
C THR A 102 7.47 2.19 0.02
N ALA A 103 7.98 1.06 -0.49
CA ALA A 103 7.15 -0.08 -0.88
C ALA A 103 6.26 -0.61 0.24
N PHE A 104 6.79 -0.72 1.46
CA PHE A 104 6.02 -1.17 2.61
C PHE A 104 4.96 -0.14 3.04
N ASP A 105 5.32 1.14 3.05
CA ASP A 105 4.42 2.24 3.41
C ASP A 105 3.27 2.36 2.40
N VAL A 106 3.55 2.19 1.11
CA VAL A 106 2.55 2.12 0.03
C VAL A 106 1.58 0.97 0.28
N ALA A 107 2.07 -0.25 0.49
CA ALA A 107 1.22 -1.41 0.74
C ALA A 107 0.35 -1.25 1.99
N ARG A 108 0.93 -0.71 3.08
CA ARG A 108 0.20 -0.43 4.33
C ARG A 108 -0.85 0.66 4.14
N THR A 109 -0.55 1.71 3.38
CA THR A 109 -1.49 2.80 3.11
C THR A 109 -2.69 2.29 2.32
N LEU A 110 -2.47 1.50 1.27
CA LEU A 110 -3.53 0.85 0.52
C LEU A 110 -4.42 -0.02 1.41
N ALA A 111 -3.81 -0.78 2.34
CA ALA A 111 -4.56 -1.60 3.27
C ALA A 111 -5.41 -0.78 4.25
N GLY A 112 -4.86 0.31 4.78
CA GLY A 112 -5.61 1.23 5.65
C GLY A 112 -6.79 1.87 4.93
N TRP A 113 -6.58 2.36 3.70
CA TRP A 113 -7.66 2.91 2.88
C TRP A 113 -8.75 1.87 2.58
N PHE A 114 -8.37 0.64 2.25
CA PHE A 114 -9.34 -0.42 1.97
C PHE A 114 -10.20 -0.75 3.19
N GLU A 115 -9.59 -0.85 4.38
CA GLU A 115 -10.32 -1.07 5.64
C GLU A 115 -11.29 0.08 5.93
N GLN A 116 -10.80 1.31 5.88
CA GLN A 116 -11.60 2.49 6.20
C GLN A 116 -12.77 2.68 5.24
N MET A 117 -12.55 2.51 3.93
CA MET A 117 -13.54 2.85 2.92
C MET A 117 -14.55 1.72 2.67
N THR A 118 -14.11 0.46 2.80
CA THR A 118 -14.96 -0.69 2.46
C THR A 118 -15.48 -1.44 3.69
N GLY A 119 -14.84 -1.27 4.85
CA GLY A 119 -15.08 -2.09 6.05
C GLY A 119 -14.58 -3.53 5.94
N GLY A 120 -13.89 -3.88 4.85
CA GLY A 120 -13.22 -5.17 4.68
C GLY A 120 -11.76 -5.11 5.09
N SER A 121 -11.02 -6.16 4.84
CA SER A 121 -9.56 -6.18 4.98
C SER A 121 -8.93 -6.59 3.66
N CYS A 122 -7.63 -6.32 3.49
CA CYS A 122 -6.89 -6.83 2.35
C CYS A 122 -5.53 -7.36 2.79
N SER A 123 -4.99 -8.25 1.98
CA SER A 123 -3.65 -8.78 2.14
C SER A 123 -2.77 -8.32 1.00
N ALA A 124 -1.46 -8.21 1.27
CA ALA A 124 -0.50 -7.75 0.29
C ALA A 124 0.71 -8.68 0.15
N GLY A 125 1.22 -8.77 -1.07
CA GLY A 125 2.49 -9.37 -1.42
C GLY A 125 3.42 -8.33 -2.00
N ILE A 126 4.64 -8.25 -1.49
CA ILE A 126 5.68 -7.37 -2.00
C ILE A 126 6.82 -8.25 -2.51
N SER A 127 7.16 -8.19 -3.78
CA SER A 127 8.41 -8.80 -4.28
C SER A 127 9.47 -7.73 -4.45
N ILE A 128 10.66 -7.95 -3.91
CA ILE A 128 11.84 -7.10 -4.09
C ILE A 128 12.76 -7.78 -5.08
N ALA A 129 13.02 -7.12 -6.21
CA ALA A 129 13.77 -7.69 -7.33
C ALA A 129 14.81 -6.70 -7.86
N HIS A 130 15.92 -7.22 -8.37
CA HIS A 130 16.91 -6.41 -9.08
C HIS A 130 16.32 -5.93 -10.43
N HIS A 131 16.65 -4.73 -10.90
CA HIS A 131 16.08 -4.18 -12.15
C HIS A 131 16.36 -5.01 -13.42
N LEU A 132 17.40 -5.86 -13.41
CA LEU A 132 17.70 -6.82 -14.49
C LEU A 132 16.97 -8.18 -14.34
N PHE A 133 16.25 -8.38 -13.24
CA PHE A 133 15.51 -9.61 -13.01
C PHE A 133 14.27 -9.65 -13.91
N PRO A 134 13.91 -10.80 -14.51
CA PRO A 134 12.75 -10.89 -15.40
C PRO A 134 11.46 -10.40 -14.74
N LEU A 135 10.85 -9.35 -15.30
CA LEU A 135 9.67 -8.70 -14.72
C LEU A 135 8.51 -9.68 -14.48
N GLY A 136 8.27 -10.61 -15.40
CA GLY A 136 7.22 -11.62 -15.25
C GLY A 136 7.43 -12.52 -14.03
N ARG A 137 8.68 -12.86 -13.69
CA ARG A 137 9.02 -13.64 -12.50
C ARG A 137 8.87 -12.83 -11.22
N ALA A 138 9.28 -11.56 -11.24
CA ALA A 138 9.05 -10.65 -10.12
C ALA A 138 7.54 -10.48 -9.84
N LEU A 139 6.73 -10.29 -10.88
CA LEU A 139 5.27 -10.16 -10.75
C LEU A 139 4.65 -11.45 -10.18
N GLN A 140 5.08 -12.61 -10.67
CA GLN A 140 4.66 -13.90 -10.15
C GLN A 140 5.03 -14.03 -8.66
N ALA A 141 6.23 -13.60 -8.27
CA ALA A 141 6.68 -13.61 -6.88
C ALA A 141 5.82 -12.70 -5.99
N ALA A 142 5.44 -11.51 -6.43
CA ALA A 142 4.55 -10.62 -5.67
C ALA A 142 3.18 -11.26 -5.42
N ARG A 143 2.59 -11.87 -6.46
CA ARG A 143 1.32 -12.61 -6.33
C ARG A 143 1.45 -13.85 -5.44
N GLN A 144 2.57 -14.56 -5.49
CA GLN A 144 2.81 -15.68 -4.58
C GLN A 144 2.96 -15.20 -3.14
N ALA A 145 3.69 -14.11 -2.90
CA ALA A 145 3.81 -13.49 -1.59
C ALA A 145 2.44 -13.09 -1.04
N GLU A 146 1.56 -12.48 -1.85
CA GLU A 146 0.19 -12.12 -1.46
C GLU A 146 -0.58 -13.37 -0.98
N LYS A 147 -0.54 -14.46 -1.76
CA LYS A 147 -1.13 -15.75 -1.36
C LYS A 147 -0.53 -16.31 -0.08
N GLN A 148 0.77 -16.11 0.16
CA GLN A 148 1.43 -16.52 1.38
C GLN A 148 1.01 -15.66 2.59
N ALA A 149 0.82 -14.36 2.39
CA ALA A 149 0.28 -13.45 3.41
C ALA A 149 -1.10 -13.92 3.86
N LYS A 150 -1.96 -14.23 2.87
CA LYS A 150 -3.29 -14.80 3.10
C LYS A 150 -3.30 -16.13 3.85
N ARG A 151 -2.18 -16.85 3.97
CA ARG A 151 -2.10 -18.12 4.74
C ARG A 151 -1.84 -17.93 6.23
N LEU A 152 -1.51 -16.72 6.69
CA LEU A 152 -1.26 -16.46 8.11
C LEU A 152 -2.54 -16.69 8.95
N ARG A 153 -2.62 -17.83 9.62
CA ARG A 153 -3.72 -18.18 10.52
C ARG A 153 -3.64 -17.35 11.80
N SER A 154 -4.79 -16.87 12.29
CA SER A 154 -4.85 -16.27 13.63
C SER A 154 -4.81 -17.39 14.66
N ALA A 155 -3.94 -17.26 15.67
CA ALA A 155 -3.82 -18.22 16.77
C ALA A 155 -5.02 -18.12 17.74
N THR A 156 -5.76 -17.01 17.70
CA THR A 156 -6.79 -16.65 18.69
C THR A 156 -8.21 -16.62 18.13
N ASP A 157 -8.39 -16.67 16.81
CA ASP A 157 -9.73 -16.62 16.20
C ASP A 157 -9.72 -17.24 14.79
N GLU A 158 -10.30 -18.43 14.66
CA GLU A 158 -10.36 -19.12 13.37
C GLU A 158 -11.26 -18.41 12.35
N THR A 159 -12.17 -17.56 12.81
CA THR A 159 -13.21 -16.90 12.00
C THR A 159 -12.76 -15.55 11.42
N ARG A 160 -11.81 -14.86 12.05
CA ARG A 160 -11.18 -13.65 11.49
C ARG A 160 -9.87 -13.95 10.79
N LYS A 161 -9.93 -14.26 9.50
CA LYS A 161 -8.72 -14.41 8.67
C LYS A 161 -8.80 -13.54 7.42
N LYS A 162 -8.15 -12.37 7.50
CA LYS A 162 -6.91 -11.98 6.78
C LYS A 162 -6.79 -10.45 6.79
N ALA A 163 -5.56 -9.97 6.84
CA ALA A 163 -5.11 -8.59 7.01
C ALA A 163 -3.60 -8.68 7.20
N ALA A 164 -2.89 -9.15 6.17
CA ALA A 164 -1.52 -9.57 6.29
C ALA A 164 -0.67 -9.12 5.11
N VAL A 165 0.64 -9.14 5.33
CA VAL A 165 1.64 -8.80 4.33
C VAL A 165 2.71 -9.87 4.28
N CYS A 166 3.18 -10.18 3.08
CA CYS A 166 4.38 -10.98 2.85
C CYS A 166 5.32 -10.20 1.95
N ILE A 167 6.57 -10.07 2.40
CA ILE A 167 7.65 -9.50 1.61
C ILE A 167 8.55 -10.66 1.18
N ARG A 168 8.74 -10.78 -0.13
CA ARG A 168 9.63 -11.75 -0.76
C ARG A 168 10.82 -11.06 -1.38
N VAL A 169 12.03 -11.44 -0.97
CA VAL A 169 13.28 -10.93 -1.56
C VAL A 169 13.81 -11.94 -2.55
N LEU A 170 13.97 -11.53 -3.81
CA LEU A 170 14.54 -12.34 -4.88
C LEU A 170 16.03 -12.03 -5.02
N LYS A 171 16.89 -12.87 -4.41
CA LYS A 171 18.35 -12.71 -4.55
C LYS A 171 18.82 -13.17 -5.92
N ARG A 172 19.92 -12.57 -6.40
CA ARG A 172 20.57 -12.99 -7.66
C ARG A 172 21.12 -14.42 -7.63
N SER A 173 21.36 -14.98 -6.44
CA SER A 173 21.82 -16.37 -6.23
C SER A 173 20.72 -17.41 -6.45
N GLY A 174 19.47 -16.99 -6.66
CA GLY A 174 18.31 -17.89 -6.81
C GLY A 174 17.58 -18.23 -5.51
N GLU A 175 18.10 -17.79 -4.36
CA GLU A 175 17.42 -17.95 -3.07
C GLU A 175 16.28 -16.93 -2.89
N GLU A 176 15.16 -17.40 -2.37
CA GLU A 176 14.00 -16.58 -2.00
C GLU A 176 13.84 -16.54 -0.47
N TYR A 177 13.62 -15.34 0.07
CA TYR A 177 13.34 -15.16 1.50
C TYR A 177 11.98 -14.51 1.68
N ASP A 178 11.13 -15.12 2.49
CA ASP A 178 9.82 -14.60 2.85
C ASP A 178 9.83 -14.09 4.30
N VAL A 179 9.41 -12.84 4.48
CA VAL A 179 9.01 -12.29 5.78
C VAL A 179 7.52 -12.05 5.72
N ARG A 180 6.80 -12.42 6.78
CA ARG A 180 5.34 -12.32 6.81
C ARG A 180 4.88 -11.77 8.15
N SER A 181 3.89 -10.89 8.12
CA SER A 181 3.30 -10.30 9.32
C SER A 181 1.83 -9.98 9.09
N ARG A 182 1.10 -9.73 10.17
CA ARG A 182 -0.20 -9.04 10.10
C ARG A 182 0.02 -7.53 9.98
N TRP A 183 -0.98 -6.85 9.44
CA TRP A 183 -1.08 -5.41 9.63
C TRP A 183 -1.31 -5.12 11.12
N GLU A 184 -0.49 -4.27 11.73
CA GLU A 184 -0.76 -3.77 13.08
C GLU A 184 -1.94 -2.80 13.00
N ARG A 185 -2.97 -3.05 13.82
CA ARG A 185 -4.10 -2.13 13.93
C ARG A 185 -3.68 -0.95 14.80
N ARG A 186 -3.46 0.21 14.18
CA ARG A 186 -3.25 1.43 14.96
C ARG A 186 -4.57 1.90 15.55
N SER A 187 -4.72 1.74 16.86
CA SER A 187 -5.77 2.41 17.63
C SER A 187 -5.42 3.88 17.77
N THR A 188 -5.74 4.72 16.79
CA THR A 188 -5.91 6.17 17.01
C THR A 188 -6.60 6.83 15.80
N GLY A 189 -7.61 7.64 16.10
CA GLY A 189 -8.57 8.17 15.16
C GLY A 189 -7.96 9.03 14.06
N TRP A 190 -8.35 8.72 12.83
CA TRP A 190 -8.20 9.61 11.69
C TRP A 190 -9.17 10.77 11.87
N SER A 191 -8.75 11.85 12.53
CA SER A 191 -9.49 13.11 12.43
C SER A 191 -9.14 13.75 11.08
N PHE A 192 -9.93 13.46 10.06
CA PHE A 192 -9.91 14.20 8.81
C PHE A 192 -10.48 15.60 9.09
N ARG A 193 -9.62 16.55 9.46
CA ARG A 193 -10.02 17.96 9.52
C ARG A 193 -9.86 18.51 8.10
N SER A 194 -10.95 18.54 7.34
CA SER A 194 -11.00 19.29 6.09
C SER A 194 -10.79 20.77 6.39
N SER A 195 -9.59 21.30 6.19
CA SER A 195 -9.37 22.74 6.20
C SER A 195 -9.80 23.32 4.85
N ARG A 196 -11.06 23.74 4.76
CA ARG A 196 -11.44 24.87 3.90
C ARG A 196 -11.58 26.09 4.79
N THR A 197 -10.93 27.19 4.37
CA THR A 197 -11.14 28.60 4.76
C THR A 197 -10.85 28.95 6.23
N ALA A 198 -10.21 30.07 6.61
CA ALA A 198 -9.72 31.26 5.92
C ALA A 198 -8.63 31.90 6.83
N PHE A 199 -7.71 32.67 6.25
CA PHE A 199 -6.92 33.63 7.03
C PHE A 199 -7.85 34.72 7.56
N PRO A 200 -7.73 35.08 8.85
CA PRO A 200 -7.53 36.50 9.14
C PRO A 200 -6.60 36.77 10.34
N GLY A 201 -5.90 37.90 10.27
CA GLY A 201 -5.52 38.67 11.45
C GLY A 201 -4.11 38.45 11.99
N GLN A 202 -3.13 39.11 11.37
CA GLN A 202 -1.99 39.65 12.12
C GLN A 202 -2.47 40.71 13.12
N ASN A 203 -1.62 40.93 14.14
CA ASN A 203 -1.71 41.86 15.29
C ASN A 203 -2.35 41.21 16.54
N ALA A 204 -1.74 41.20 17.73
CA ALA A 204 -0.65 42.02 18.24
C ALA A 204 -0.01 41.45 19.54
N VAL A 205 1.25 41.86 19.76
CA VAL A 205 1.98 42.22 21.00
C VAL A 205 2.10 41.30 22.24
N HIS A 206 3.38 41.13 22.64
CA HIS A 206 3.99 41.18 23.98
C HIS A 206 3.42 40.40 25.17
N ALA A 207 4.27 39.53 25.75
CA ALA A 207 4.80 39.57 27.13
C ALA A 207 5.53 38.22 27.39
N ALA A 208 6.86 38.18 27.44
CA ALA A 208 7.70 38.35 28.62
C ALA A 208 7.63 37.17 29.61
N GLY A 209 8.77 36.49 29.81
CA GLY A 209 9.15 35.89 31.09
C GLY A 209 9.07 34.36 31.19
N LEU A 210 10.27 33.76 31.13
CA LEU A 210 10.67 32.41 31.58
C LEU A 210 10.29 31.22 30.70
#